data_AF-A0A7S3W4I9-F1
#
_entry.id   AF-A0A7S3W4I9-F1
#
_cell.length_a   1.000
_cell.length_b   1.000
_cell.length_c   1.000
_cell.angle_alpha   90.00
_cell.angle_beta   90.00
_cell.angle_gamma   90.00
#
_symmetry.space_group_name_H-M   'P 1'
#
loop_
_entity.id
_entity.type
_entity.pdbx_description
1 polymer ?
#
loop_
_entity_poly.entity_id
_entity_poly.type
_entity_poly.pdbx_seq_one_letter_code
_entity_poly.pdbx_strand_id
1 'polypeptide(L)'
;GGGGGGGHMDHRHAPPIQTGTHAHPPHRDFFFLGLGVEAEGEATKAAKARKRAGLSGGLPGHKWVETSSKAGVVFAYDRQLELGYRELHLTGKELRKLLGRIVHAPPAERPEVQAELDDLINWSNIANDESDFGASLRLGADLFNHDVCFAPQAAQQLSTAYTLLGRAPFAKLAKLHAALRRGG
;
A
#
# COMPACT_ATOMS: atom_id res chain seq x y z
N GLY A 1 7.12 79.56 -32.86
CA GLY A 1 7.49 78.22 -33.36
C GLY A 1 7.81 77.33 -32.18
N GLY A 2 7.24 76.12 -32.16
CA GLY A 2 7.47 75.12 -31.12
C GLY A 2 6.22 74.28 -30.81
N GLY A 3 5.96 73.25 -31.61
CA GLY A 3 5.12 72.09 -31.27
C GLY A 3 5.96 70.84 -31.59
N GLY A 4 5.93 69.72 -30.87
CA GLY A 4 4.91 69.13 -30.03
C GLY A 4 4.67 67.71 -30.55
N GLY A 5 4.82 66.68 -29.71
CA GLY A 5 4.40 65.31 -30.05
C GLY A 5 5.41 64.22 -29.67
N GLY A 6 5.34 63.78 -28.41
CA GLY A 6 6.06 62.61 -27.91
C GLY A 6 5.45 61.29 -28.40
N GLY A 7 6.31 60.30 -28.59
CA GLY A 7 5.94 58.94 -28.93
C GLY A 7 5.27 58.22 -27.76
N HIS A 8 4.17 57.54 -28.05
CA HIS A 8 3.54 56.57 -27.16
C HIS A 8 3.66 55.19 -27.83
N MET A 9 4.50 54.33 -27.26
CA MET A 9 4.54 52.91 -27.57
C MET A 9 3.52 52.23 -26.64
N ASP A 10 2.38 51.84 -27.19
CA ASP A 10 1.35 51.13 -26.43
C ASP A 10 1.63 49.63 -26.40
N HIS A 11 1.48 49.08 -25.19
CA HIS A 11 1.81 47.71 -24.83
C HIS A 11 0.82 46.70 -25.42
N ARG A 12 1.38 45.60 -25.92
CA ARG A 12 0.69 44.41 -26.43
C ARG A 12 -0.41 43.92 -25.48
N HIS A 13 -1.63 43.90 -25.98
CA HIS A 13 -2.81 43.23 -25.41
C HIS A 13 -2.54 41.73 -25.25
N ALA A 14 -2.60 41.23 -24.01
CA ALA A 14 -2.73 39.81 -23.71
C ALA A 14 -4.20 39.53 -23.30
N PRO A 15 -4.86 38.48 -23.81
CA PRO A 15 -6.26 38.19 -23.47
C PRO A 15 -6.41 37.58 -22.06
N PRO A 16 -7.58 37.74 -21.42
CA PRO A 16 -7.80 37.40 -20.02
C PRO A 16 -7.82 35.89 -19.74
N ILE A 17 -7.22 35.50 -18.62
CA ILE A 17 -7.20 34.14 -18.08
C ILE A 17 -8.63 33.78 -17.64
N GLN A 18 -9.25 32.84 -18.35
CA GLN A 18 -10.51 32.22 -17.91
C GLN A 18 -10.23 31.30 -16.72
N THR A 19 -10.83 31.63 -15.58
CA THR A 19 -10.87 30.76 -14.39
C THR A 19 -11.85 29.61 -14.64
N GLY A 20 -11.33 28.54 -15.24
CA GLY A 20 -12.04 27.26 -15.33
C GLY A 20 -11.99 26.54 -14.00
N THR A 21 -13.13 26.45 -13.31
CA THR A 21 -13.37 25.53 -12.20
C THR A 21 -13.29 24.09 -12.71
N HIS A 22 -12.10 23.50 -12.69
CA HIS A 22 -11.94 22.07 -12.88
C HIS A 22 -12.20 21.35 -11.55
N ALA A 23 -13.39 20.76 -11.44
CA ALA A 23 -13.62 19.69 -10.48
C ALA A 23 -12.62 18.56 -10.77
N HIS A 24 -11.62 18.40 -9.90
CA HIS A 24 -10.72 17.27 -9.93
C HIS A 24 -11.50 15.99 -9.58
N PRO A 25 -11.51 14.96 -10.43
CA PRO A 25 -12.02 13.65 -10.02
C PRO A 25 -11.06 13.05 -8.97
N PRO A 26 -11.56 12.27 -8.00
CA PRO A 26 -10.69 11.57 -7.06
C PRO A 26 -9.87 10.53 -7.83
N HIS A 27 -8.55 10.73 -7.88
CA HIS A 27 -7.62 9.77 -8.46
C HIS A 27 -7.69 8.45 -7.67
N ARG A 28 -8.41 7.47 -8.21
CA ARG A 28 -8.44 6.07 -7.77
C ARG A 28 -7.39 5.23 -8.50
N ASP A 29 -6.24 5.83 -8.80
CA ASP A 29 -5.21 5.22 -9.64
C ASP A 29 -3.97 4.95 -8.80
N PHE A 30 -3.84 3.70 -8.34
CA PHE A 30 -2.61 2.90 -8.28
C PHE A 30 -2.93 1.51 -7.69
N PHE A 31 -4.01 0.90 -8.19
CA PHE A 31 -4.41 -0.46 -7.79
C PHE A 31 -3.90 -1.48 -8.81
N PHE A 32 -2.59 -1.71 -8.82
CA PHE A 32 -1.94 -2.99 -9.15
C PHE A 32 -0.43 -2.75 -9.13
N LEU A 33 0.27 -3.39 -8.20
CA LEU A 33 1.73 -3.47 -8.23
C LEU A 33 2.11 -4.35 -9.43
N GLY A 34 2.20 -3.76 -10.61
CA GLY A 34 2.55 -4.43 -11.85
C GLY A 34 4.06 -4.57 -12.00
N LEU A 35 4.58 -5.80 -11.82
CA LEU A 35 5.56 -6.47 -12.70
C LEU A 35 5.93 -7.86 -12.15
N GLY A 36 4.99 -8.79 -12.31
CA GLY A 36 5.15 -10.24 -12.17
C GLY A 36 3.88 -10.92 -12.73
N VAL A 37 3.52 -10.55 -13.96
CA VAL A 37 2.12 -10.49 -14.39
C VAL A 37 1.51 -11.83 -14.83
N GLU A 38 2.28 -12.84 -15.21
CA GLU A 38 1.65 -14.08 -15.70
C GLU A 38 1.28 -15.01 -14.53
N ALA A 39 2.26 -15.51 -13.77
CA ALA A 39 2.00 -16.54 -12.74
C ALA A 39 1.23 -16.04 -11.50
N GLU A 40 1.47 -14.82 -11.02
CA GLU A 40 0.82 -14.31 -9.80
C GLU A 40 -0.55 -13.67 -10.06
N GLY A 41 -0.71 -13.04 -11.23
CA GLY A 41 -2.01 -12.59 -11.72
C GLY A 41 -2.95 -13.77 -11.92
N GLU A 42 -2.42 -14.86 -12.51
CA GLU A 42 -3.14 -16.12 -12.66
C GLU A 42 -3.39 -16.80 -11.32
N ALA A 43 -2.42 -16.84 -10.40
CA ALA A 43 -2.62 -17.40 -9.06
C ALA A 43 -3.69 -16.67 -8.24
N THR A 44 -3.72 -15.34 -8.32
CA THR A 44 -4.71 -14.50 -7.63
C THR A 44 -6.09 -14.63 -8.28
N LYS A 45 -6.17 -14.67 -9.62
CA LYS A 45 -7.41 -14.96 -10.37
C LYS A 45 -7.93 -16.35 -10.03
N ALA A 46 -7.06 -17.36 -10.01
CA ALA A 46 -7.38 -18.74 -9.66
C ALA A 46 -7.84 -18.87 -8.21
N ALA A 47 -7.17 -18.22 -7.25
CA ALA A 47 -7.59 -18.20 -5.85
C ALA A 47 -8.98 -17.56 -5.68
N LYS A 48 -9.24 -16.43 -6.34
CA LYS A 48 -10.56 -15.77 -6.34
C LYS A 48 -11.64 -16.62 -7.01
N ALA A 49 -11.33 -17.29 -8.12
CA ALA A 49 -12.24 -18.20 -8.81
C ALA A 49 -12.61 -19.41 -7.93
N ARG A 50 -11.64 -19.99 -7.22
CA ARG A 50 -11.87 -21.09 -6.27
C ARG A 50 -12.77 -20.68 -5.10
N LYS A 51 -12.55 -19.48 -4.54
CA LYS A 51 -13.45 -18.90 -3.51
C LYS A 51 -14.88 -18.75 -4.03
N ARG A 52 -15.05 -18.27 -5.27
CA ARG A 52 -16.38 -18.18 -5.92
C ARG A 52 -17.01 -19.55 -6.17
N ALA A 53 -16.20 -20.58 -6.40
CA ALA A 53 -16.63 -21.97 -6.58
C ALA A 53 -16.85 -22.73 -5.26
N GLY A 54 -16.80 -22.07 -4.10
CA GLY A 54 -17.00 -22.71 -2.79
C GLY A 54 -15.85 -23.64 -2.35
N LEU A 55 -14.75 -23.70 -3.12
CA LEU A 55 -13.57 -24.47 -2.77
C LEU A 55 -12.76 -23.72 -1.71
N SER A 56 -12.69 -24.26 -0.49
CA SER A 56 -11.83 -23.74 0.56
C SER A 56 -10.36 -24.12 0.28
N GLY A 57 -9.47 -23.13 0.33
CA GLY A 57 -8.02 -23.33 0.18
C GLY A 57 -7.42 -22.78 -1.11
N GLY A 58 -6.27 -22.11 -0.97
CA GLY A 58 -5.46 -21.56 -2.07
C GLY A 58 -4.90 -22.63 -3.04
N LEU A 59 -4.04 -22.20 -3.96
CA LEU A 59 -3.30 -23.11 -4.86
C LEU A 59 -2.54 -24.17 -4.05
N PRO A 60 -2.24 -25.35 -4.61
CA PRO A 60 -1.39 -26.34 -3.95
C PRO A 60 -0.08 -25.68 -3.47
N GLY A 61 0.27 -25.90 -2.20
CA GLY A 61 1.43 -25.27 -1.56
C GLY A 61 1.34 -23.77 -1.29
N HIS A 62 0.14 -23.16 -1.44
CA HIS A 62 -0.05 -21.72 -1.24
C HIS A 62 -1.33 -21.41 -0.45
N LYS A 63 -1.32 -20.28 0.24
CA LYS A 63 -2.47 -19.74 0.98
C LYS A 63 -2.78 -18.33 0.50
N TRP A 64 -4.07 -18.05 0.33
CA TRP A 64 -4.57 -16.72 0.02
C TRP A 64 -5.22 -16.13 1.26
N VAL A 65 -4.89 -14.88 1.59
CA VAL A 65 -5.46 -14.17 2.75
C VAL A 65 -5.92 -12.78 2.31
N GLU A 66 -7.16 -12.43 2.65
CA GLU A 66 -7.85 -11.23 2.18
C GLU A 66 -7.41 -9.95 2.89
N THR A 67 -6.81 -8.98 2.18
CA THR A 67 -6.36 -7.66 2.68
C THR A 67 -7.52 -6.73 3.05
N SER A 68 -7.22 -5.65 3.77
CA SER A 68 -8.14 -4.53 4.02
C SER A 68 -8.72 -3.98 2.71
N SER A 69 -7.90 -3.94 1.65
CA SER A 69 -8.27 -3.57 0.28
C SER A 69 -9.06 -4.62 -0.51
N LYS A 70 -9.35 -5.79 0.09
CA LYS A 70 -10.04 -6.93 -0.55
C LYS A 70 -9.31 -7.56 -1.74
N ALA A 71 -8.11 -7.09 -2.09
CA ALA A 71 -7.26 -7.71 -3.10
C ALA A 71 -6.80 -9.10 -2.65
N GLY A 72 -6.35 -9.18 -1.40
CA GLY A 72 -5.68 -10.34 -0.82
C GLY A 72 -4.23 -10.49 -1.28
N VAL A 73 -3.49 -11.32 -0.57
CA VAL A 73 -2.11 -11.70 -0.87
C VAL A 73 -1.99 -13.22 -0.97
N VAL A 74 -1.01 -13.70 -1.74
CA VAL A 74 -0.70 -15.12 -1.93
C VAL A 74 0.76 -15.38 -1.60
N PHE A 75 1.00 -16.40 -0.78
CA PHE A 75 2.32 -16.81 -0.34
C PHE A 75 2.40 -18.34 -0.21
N ALA A 76 3.62 -18.86 -0.18
CA ALA A 76 3.87 -20.28 0.03
C ALA A 76 3.37 -20.70 1.42
N TYR A 77 2.71 -21.86 1.49
CA TYR A 77 2.13 -22.39 2.72
C TYR A 77 2.19 -23.91 2.70
N ASP A 78 2.87 -24.48 3.68
CA ASP A 78 2.86 -25.90 3.95
C ASP A 78 1.64 -26.24 4.82
N ARG A 79 0.74 -27.06 4.28
CA ARG A 79 -0.48 -27.46 4.99
C ARG A 79 -0.26 -28.57 6.00
N GLN A 80 0.78 -29.38 5.83
CA GLN A 80 1.10 -30.49 6.73
C GLN A 80 1.77 -29.95 8.00
N LEU A 81 2.65 -28.96 7.83
CA LEU A 81 3.37 -28.31 8.93
C LEU A 81 2.66 -27.06 9.45
N GLU A 82 1.56 -26.65 8.80
CA GLU A 82 0.85 -25.39 9.04
C GLU A 82 1.77 -24.14 9.00
N LEU A 83 2.79 -24.20 8.15
CA LEU A 83 3.89 -23.23 8.09
C LEU A 83 3.73 -22.26 6.92
N GLY A 84 4.05 -20.99 7.14
CA GLY A 84 4.07 -19.94 6.12
C GLY A 84 3.11 -18.78 6.41
N TYR A 85 2.19 -18.97 7.37
CA TYR A 85 1.31 -17.91 7.87
C TYR A 85 0.66 -18.24 9.20
N ARG A 86 0.86 -17.33 10.13
CA ARG A 86 0.01 -17.13 11.31
C ARG A 86 -0.75 -15.82 11.22
N GLU A 87 -1.93 -15.80 11.82
CA GLU A 87 -2.69 -14.57 11.96
C GLU A 87 -2.13 -13.72 13.10
N LEU A 88 -2.05 -12.40 12.89
CA LEU A 88 -1.66 -11.46 13.92
C LEU A 88 -2.85 -11.15 14.84
N HIS A 89 -2.59 -10.69 16.06
CA HIS A 89 -3.63 -10.40 17.05
C HIS A 89 -4.58 -9.25 16.65
N LEU A 90 -4.19 -8.41 15.68
CA LEU A 90 -5.05 -7.40 15.06
C LEU A 90 -5.07 -7.56 13.54
N THR A 91 -6.26 -7.80 12.99
CA THR A 91 -6.49 -7.84 11.53
C THR A 91 -7.79 -7.13 11.15
N GLY A 92 -8.01 -6.95 9.84
CA GLY A 92 -9.31 -6.57 9.31
C GLY A 92 -9.84 -5.23 9.85
N LYS A 93 -10.99 -5.27 10.53
CA LYS A 93 -11.67 -4.07 11.05
C LYS A 93 -10.90 -3.42 12.20
N GLU A 94 -10.36 -4.22 13.11
CA GLU A 94 -9.67 -3.69 14.29
C GLU A 94 -8.34 -3.04 13.91
N LEU A 95 -7.58 -3.65 12.99
CA LEU A 95 -6.40 -3.01 12.42
C LEU A 95 -6.75 -1.65 11.78
N ARG A 96 -7.83 -1.57 10.99
CA ARG A 96 -8.24 -0.28 10.40
C ARG A 96 -8.61 0.77 11.44
N LYS A 97 -9.23 0.38 12.56
CA LYS A 97 -9.52 1.32 13.66
C LYS A 97 -8.23 1.84 14.28
N LEU A 98 -7.25 0.97 14.55
CA LEU A 98 -5.93 1.36 15.05
C LEU A 98 -5.25 2.34 14.09
N LEU A 99 -5.15 1.99 12.80
CA LEU A 99 -4.53 2.86 11.80
C LEU A 99 -5.25 4.20 11.67
N GLY A 100 -6.58 4.22 11.72
CA GLY A 100 -7.37 5.46 11.75
C GLY A 100 -7.09 6.31 12.99
N ARG A 101 -6.96 5.70 14.18
CA ARG A 101 -6.57 6.40 15.42
C ARG A 101 -5.19 7.06 15.24
N ILE A 102 -4.21 6.37 14.66
CA ILE A 102 -2.86 6.92 14.44
C ILE A 102 -2.88 8.12 13.49
N VAL A 103 -3.63 8.01 12.37
CA VAL A 103 -3.74 9.08 11.36
C VAL A 103 -4.36 10.34 11.97
N HIS A 104 -5.40 10.19 12.80
CA HIS A 104 -6.14 11.30 13.39
C HIS A 104 -5.61 11.76 14.76
N ALA A 105 -4.64 11.05 15.34
CA ALA A 105 -4.08 11.39 16.64
C ALA A 105 -3.32 12.74 16.60
N PRO A 106 -3.52 13.60 17.62
CA PRO A 106 -2.68 14.77 17.84
C PRO A 106 -1.19 14.37 17.94
N PRO A 107 -0.25 15.24 17.56
CA PRO A 107 1.18 14.94 17.65
C PRO A 107 1.66 14.49 19.04
N ALA A 108 1.02 14.98 20.11
CA ALA A 108 1.35 14.62 21.49
C ALA A 108 0.93 13.19 21.87
N GLU A 109 -0.19 12.70 21.32
CA GLU A 109 -0.75 11.37 21.63
C GLU A 109 -0.30 10.30 20.62
N ARG A 110 0.20 10.73 19.46
CA ARG A 110 0.63 9.84 18.38
C ARG A 110 1.65 8.77 18.81
N PRO A 111 2.67 9.06 19.65
CA PRO A 111 3.62 8.03 20.08
C PRO A 111 2.97 6.88 20.85
N GLU A 112 1.97 7.18 21.69
CA GLU A 112 1.28 6.17 22.49
C GLU A 112 0.43 5.25 21.62
N VAL A 113 -0.30 5.83 20.64
CA VAL A 113 -1.10 5.02 19.71
C VAL A 113 -0.22 4.27 18.71
N GLN A 114 0.94 4.83 18.34
CA GLN A 114 1.91 4.19 17.46
C GLN A 114 2.54 2.95 18.10
N ALA A 115 2.72 2.92 19.42
CA ALA A 115 3.26 1.77 20.14
C ALA A 115 2.47 0.47 19.86
N GLU A 116 1.14 0.56 19.76
CA GLU A 116 0.29 -0.61 19.45
C GLU A 116 0.55 -1.16 18.03
N LEU A 117 0.87 -0.28 17.06
CA LEU A 117 1.30 -0.71 15.72
C LEU A 117 2.73 -1.26 15.73
N ASP A 118 3.63 -0.68 16.51
CA ASP A 118 5.01 -1.15 16.64
C ASP A 118 5.07 -2.56 17.26
N ASP A 119 4.21 -2.84 18.24
CA ASP A 119 4.03 -4.19 18.79
C ASP A 119 3.53 -5.17 17.72
N LEU A 120 2.56 -4.77 16.90
CA LEU A 120 2.06 -5.59 15.80
C LEU A 120 3.15 -5.89 14.75
N ILE A 121 4.01 -4.90 14.46
CA ILE A 121 5.20 -5.06 13.62
C ILE A 121 6.18 -6.05 14.26
N ASN A 122 6.43 -5.95 15.57
CA ASN A 122 7.29 -6.88 16.28
C ASN A 122 6.78 -8.32 16.18
N TRP A 123 5.49 -8.56 16.41
CA TRP A 123 4.86 -9.88 16.22
C TRP A 123 5.00 -10.42 14.80
N SER A 124 4.88 -9.55 13.79
CA SER A 124 5.09 -9.94 12.40
C SER A 124 6.54 -10.31 12.09
N ASN A 125 7.52 -9.70 12.77
CA ASN A 125 8.93 -10.04 12.61
C ASN A 125 9.26 -11.37 13.30
N ILE A 126 8.70 -11.63 14.50
CA ILE A 126 8.80 -12.95 15.15
C ILE A 126 8.22 -14.04 14.24
N ALA A 127 7.06 -13.76 13.62
CA ALA A 127 6.48 -14.69 12.64
C ALA A 127 7.45 -14.96 11.48
N ASN A 128 8.21 -13.95 11.01
CA ASN A 128 9.21 -14.17 9.97
C ASN A 128 10.34 -15.10 10.45
N ASP A 129 10.84 -14.94 11.67
CA ASP A 129 11.88 -15.82 12.22
C ASP A 129 11.39 -17.28 12.34
N GLU A 130 10.08 -17.46 12.53
CA GLU A 130 9.40 -18.76 12.55
C GLU A 130 8.89 -19.20 11.17
N SER A 131 9.42 -18.62 10.08
CA SER A 131 9.07 -18.94 8.68
C SER A 131 7.61 -18.67 8.26
N ASP A 132 6.86 -17.91 9.05
CA ASP A 132 5.49 -17.46 8.76
C ASP A 132 5.47 -16.10 8.03
N PHE A 133 6.19 -16.02 6.91
CA PHE A 133 6.40 -14.79 6.14
C PHE A 133 5.12 -14.11 5.64
N GLY A 134 4.02 -14.85 5.52
CA GLY A 134 2.73 -14.31 5.10
C GLY A 134 2.18 -13.24 6.06
N ALA A 135 2.58 -13.26 7.34
CA ALA A 135 2.13 -12.30 8.35
C ALA A 135 2.60 -10.88 8.02
N SER A 136 3.91 -10.71 7.81
CA SER A 136 4.51 -9.42 7.42
C SER A 136 4.07 -8.97 6.02
N LEU A 137 3.88 -9.90 5.08
CA LEU A 137 3.37 -9.58 3.74
C LEU A 137 1.98 -8.93 3.79
N ARG A 138 1.05 -9.52 4.57
CA ARG A 138 -0.32 -9.01 4.63
C ARG A 138 -0.44 -7.77 5.51
N LEU A 139 0.33 -7.66 6.60
CA LEU A 139 0.42 -6.43 7.38
C LEU A 139 0.96 -5.28 6.52
N GLY A 140 2.08 -5.49 5.83
CA GLY A 140 2.68 -4.49 4.94
C GLY A 140 1.71 -4.05 3.83
N ALA A 141 0.94 -4.98 3.26
CA ALA A 141 -0.09 -4.66 2.28
C ALA A 141 -1.26 -3.85 2.88
N ASP A 142 -1.68 -4.15 4.10
CA ASP A 142 -2.74 -3.40 4.79
C ASP A 142 -2.28 -1.97 5.12
N LEU A 143 -1.03 -1.79 5.58
CA LEU A 143 -0.41 -0.49 5.82
C LEU A 143 -0.29 0.34 4.55
N PHE A 144 0.24 -0.28 3.48
CA PHE A 144 0.43 0.36 2.17
C PHE A 144 -0.88 0.91 1.57
N ASN A 145 -1.99 0.21 1.79
CA ASN A 145 -3.30 0.58 1.26
C ASN A 145 -4.09 1.54 2.17
N HIS A 146 -3.58 1.86 3.38
CA HIS A 146 -4.32 2.68 4.34
C HIS A 146 -4.01 4.18 4.18
N ASP A 147 -2.78 4.59 4.46
CA ASP A 147 -2.37 6.00 4.43
C ASP A 147 -0.88 6.12 4.06
N VAL A 148 -0.49 7.25 3.45
CA VAL A 148 0.91 7.55 3.10
C VAL A 148 1.81 7.66 4.32
N CYS A 149 1.29 8.02 5.49
CA CYS A 149 2.10 8.10 6.72
C CYS A 149 2.71 6.76 7.13
N PHE A 150 2.13 5.64 6.67
CA PHE A 150 2.64 4.29 6.94
C PHE A 150 3.61 3.77 5.87
N ALA A 151 3.98 4.59 4.88
CA ALA A 151 4.87 4.17 3.80
C ALA A 151 6.21 3.56 4.28
N PRO A 152 6.88 4.08 5.33
CA PRO A 152 8.10 3.46 5.87
C PRO A 152 7.87 2.06 6.42
N GLN A 153 6.86 1.89 7.28
CA GLN A 153 6.50 0.61 7.90
C GLN A 153 6.03 -0.40 6.84
N ALA A 154 5.22 0.04 5.88
CA ALA A 154 4.78 -0.78 4.76
C ALA A 154 5.98 -1.25 3.91
N ALA A 155 6.93 -0.38 3.60
CA ALA A 155 8.12 -0.74 2.85
C ALA A 155 9.00 -1.74 3.60
N GLN A 156 9.20 -1.53 4.91
CA GLN A 156 9.95 -2.45 5.75
C GLN A 156 9.32 -3.84 5.72
N GLN A 157 8.03 -3.94 6.06
CA GLN A 157 7.29 -5.20 6.09
C GLN A 157 7.24 -5.91 4.74
N LEU A 158 6.85 -5.20 3.67
CA LEU A 158 6.78 -5.77 2.32
C LEU A 158 8.15 -6.22 1.83
N SER A 159 9.19 -5.41 2.03
CA SER A 159 10.52 -5.76 1.53
C SER A 159 11.15 -6.95 2.25
N THR A 160 10.95 -7.08 3.56
CA THR A 160 11.33 -8.26 4.33
C THR A 160 10.59 -9.49 3.81
N ALA A 161 9.26 -9.43 3.74
CA ALA A 161 8.44 -10.56 3.31
C ALA A 161 8.78 -11.01 1.88
N TYR A 162 8.90 -10.08 0.93
CA TYR A 162 9.26 -10.39 -0.44
C TYR A 162 10.67 -10.98 -0.55
N THR A 163 11.62 -10.55 0.29
CA THR A 163 12.97 -11.15 0.30
C THR A 163 12.94 -12.59 0.77
N LEU A 164 12.24 -12.85 1.89
CA LEU A 164 12.11 -14.19 2.48
C LEU A 164 11.34 -15.16 1.59
N LEU A 165 10.38 -14.65 0.80
CA LEU A 165 9.64 -15.41 -0.21
C LEU A 165 10.41 -15.60 -1.53
N GLY A 166 11.67 -15.15 -1.63
CA GLY A 166 12.48 -15.25 -2.85
C GLY A 166 12.03 -14.32 -3.99
N ARG A 167 11.29 -13.24 -3.68
CA ARG A 167 10.73 -12.26 -4.61
C ARG A 167 11.46 -10.90 -4.56
N ALA A 168 12.79 -10.93 -4.61
CA ALA A 168 13.65 -9.75 -4.46
C ALA A 168 13.29 -8.52 -5.34
N PRO A 169 12.82 -8.67 -6.60
CA PRO A 169 12.38 -7.52 -7.40
C PRO A 169 11.23 -6.72 -6.75
N PHE A 170 10.28 -7.39 -6.09
CA PHE A 170 9.19 -6.73 -5.38
C PHE A 170 9.65 -6.04 -4.11
N ALA A 171 10.66 -6.59 -3.41
CA ALA A 171 11.28 -5.92 -2.28
C ALA A 171 11.88 -4.57 -2.69
N LYS A 172 12.56 -4.52 -3.85
CA LYS A 172 13.10 -3.27 -4.41
C LYS A 172 11.98 -2.30 -4.80
N LEU A 173 10.92 -2.80 -5.44
CA LEU A 173 9.77 -1.98 -5.85
C LEU A 173 9.04 -1.37 -4.65
N ALA A 174 8.83 -2.14 -3.57
CA ALA A 174 8.20 -1.65 -2.35
C ALA A 174 8.98 -0.48 -1.72
N LYS A 175 10.31 -0.62 -1.63
CA LYS A 175 11.20 0.45 -1.11
C LYS A 175 11.16 1.69 -1.99
N LEU A 176 11.28 1.52 -3.30
CA LEU A 176 11.25 2.64 -4.25
C LEU A 176 9.90 3.37 -4.22
N HIS A 177 8.79 2.63 -4.20
CA HIS A 177 7.46 3.21 -4.16
C HIS A 177 7.30 4.05 -2.89
N ALA A 178 7.66 3.54 -1.72
CA ALA A 178 7.54 4.29 -0.48
C ALA A 178 8.38 5.57 -0.47
N ALA A 179 9.58 5.57 -1.07
CA ALA A 179 10.42 6.76 -1.19
C ALA A 179 9.82 7.83 -2.12
N LEU A 180 9.06 7.42 -3.13
CA LEU A 180 8.44 8.31 -4.12
C LEU A 180 6.98 8.67 -3.80
N ARG A 181 6.38 8.02 -2.80
CA ARG A 181 4.96 8.19 -2.48
C ARG A 181 4.73 9.56 -1.90
N ARG A 182 4.03 10.41 -2.65
CA ARG A 182 3.57 11.73 -2.20
C ARG A 182 2.14 11.59 -1.71
N GLY A 183 1.80 12.27 -0.61
CA GLY A 183 0.40 12.47 -0.22
C GLY A 183 -0.31 13.24 -1.34
N GLY A 184 -1.46 12.72 -1.78
CA GLY A 184 -2.32 13.40 -2.76
C GLY A 184 -3.09 14.55 -2.15
#